data_AF-A0A9R0ZJC5-F1
#
_entry.id   AF-A0A9R0ZJC5-F1
#
_cell.length_a   1.000
_cell.length_b   1.000
_cell.length_c   1.000
_cell.angle_alpha   90.00
_cell.angle_beta   90.00
_cell.angle_gamma   90.00
#
_symmetry.space_group_name_H-M   'P 1'
#
loop_
_entity.id
_entity.type
_entity.pdbx_description
1 polymer ?
#
loop_
_entity_poly.entity_id
_entity_poly.type
_entity_poly.pdbx_seq_one_letter_code
_entity_poly.pdbx_strand_id
1 'polypeptide(L)'
;MPLREACHVAVQRNHPSKQKLWKHVQARQLENTGVVPVVQIVSFGSELSNRAPTFDMDLSDFMDGDKPISYEKAREFFCQDPSQKWAAYVSGTILILMTELGVQFTDSMSILVSSAVPEGKGVSSSASVEVATMSAISAAYGLNITPRDLALLCQKVENHVVGAPCGVMDQMASACGEANKLLAMVCQPAEVKELVMIPSHIRFWGLDSGIRHR
;
A
#
# COMPACT_ATOMS: atom_id res chain seq x y z
N MET A 1 -4.75 12.52 21.20
CA MET A 1 -5.65 11.50 20.62
C MET A 1 -4.79 10.31 20.24
N PRO A 2 -5.08 9.09 20.70
CA PRO A 2 -4.36 7.92 20.20
C PRO A 2 -4.75 7.73 18.72
N LEU A 3 -3.75 7.66 17.82
CA LEU A 3 -3.88 7.36 16.38
C LEU A 3 -4.32 5.91 16.14
N ARG A 4 -5.25 5.40 16.96
CA ARG A 4 -5.52 3.97 17.14
C ARG A 4 -6.16 3.28 15.94
N GLU A 5 -6.19 3.91 14.78
CA GLU A 5 -6.80 3.46 13.52
C GLU A 5 -6.69 4.63 12.52
N ALA A 6 -5.45 5.02 12.18
CA ALA A 6 -5.24 6.23 11.36
C ALA A 6 -5.27 5.96 9.85
N CYS A 7 -5.13 4.71 9.41
CA CYS A 7 -5.30 4.33 8.01
C CYS A 7 -6.10 3.02 7.93
N HIS A 8 -7.16 3.03 7.12
CA HIS A 8 -8.03 1.90 6.86
C HIS A 8 -8.04 1.59 5.38
N VAL A 9 -7.88 0.31 5.06
CA VAL A 9 -8.02 -0.18 3.69
C VAL A 9 -9.04 -1.31 3.67
N ALA A 10 -10.00 -1.22 2.76
CA ALA A 10 -10.95 -2.30 2.49
C ALA A 10 -10.70 -2.84 1.07
N VAL A 11 -10.73 -4.16 0.95
CA VAL A 11 -10.55 -4.85 -0.34
C VAL A 11 -11.76 -5.72 -0.59
N GLN A 12 -12.38 -5.54 -1.76
CA GLN A 12 -13.44 -6.39 -2.25
C GLN A 12 -12.97 -7.13 -3.50
N ARG A 13 -13.10 -8.45 -3.47
CA ARG A 13 -12.90 -9.32 -4.64
C ARG A 13 -14.18 -9.37 -5.45
N ASN A 14 -14.06 -9.16 -6.75
CA ASN A 14 -15.17 -9.22 -7.69
C ASN A 14 -14.80 -10.17 -8.81
N HIS A 15 -15.73 -11.06 -9.17
CA HIS A 15 -15.55 -11.84 -10.39
C HIS A 15 -15.37 -10.86 -11.57
N PRO A 16 -14.40 -11.05 -12.47
CA PRO A 16 -14.09 -10.06 -13.52
C PRO A 16 -15.30 -9.64 -14.36
N SER A 17 -16.20 -10.58 -14.67
CA SER A 17 -17.43 -10.30 -15.43
C SER A 17 -18.52 -9.52 -14.68
N LYS A 18 -18.41 -9.39 -13.36
CA LYS A 18 -19.42 -8.74 -12.49
C LYS A 18 -18.99 -7.35 -12.02
N GLN A 19 -17.77 -6.92 -12.34
CA GLN A 19 -17.27 -5.63 -11.89
C GLN A 19 -17.87 -4.50 -12.74
N LYS A 20 -18.41 -3.48 -12.06
CA LYS A 20 -18.79 -2.23 -12.72
C LYS A 20 -17.54 -1.40 -12.99
N LEU A 21 -17.06 -1.46 -14.22
CA LEU A 21 -15.92 -0.69 -14.69
C LEU A 21 -16.29 0.80 -14.82
N TRP A 22 -15.32 1.69 -14.59
CA TRP A 22 -15.47 3.11 -14.91
C TRP A 22 -15.45 3.33 -16.43
N LYS A 23 -16.03 4.44 -16.90
CA LYS A 23 -16.27 4.66 -18.35
C LYS A 23 -15.00 4.58 -19.20
N HIS A 24 -13.87 5.09 -18.71
CA HIS A 24 -12.59 5.03 -19.42
C HIS A 24 -11.96 3.63 -19.41
N VAL A 25 -12.20 2.84 -18.36
CA VAL A 25 -11.77 1.43 -18.30
C VAL A 25 -12.57 0.57 -19.29
N GLN A 26 -13.88 0.82 -19.39
CA GLN A 26 -14.72 0.14 -20.38
C GLN A 26 -14.23 0.38 -21.81
N ALA A 27 -13.74 1.59 -22.12
CA ALA A 27 -13.18 1.92 -23.42
C ALA A 27 -11.92 1.10 -23.76
N ARG A 28 -11.03 0.87 -22.78
CA ARG A 28 -9.83 0.03 -22.95
C ARG A 28 -10.17 -1.45 -23.14
N GLN A 29 -11.15 -1.97 -22.38
CA GLN A 29 -11.52 -3.38 -22.48
C GLN A 29 -12.29 -3.74 -23.76
N LEU A 30 -12.95 -2.78 -24.43
CA LEU A 30 -13.59 -3.02 -25.73
C LEU A 30 -12.59 -3.41 -26.84
N GLU A 31 -11.31 -3.07 -26.68
CA GLU A 31 -10.24 -3.45 -27.62
C GLU A 31 -9.70 -4.87 -27.34
N ASN A 32 -9.91 -5.41 -26.13
CA ASN A 32 -9.44 -6.73 -25.72
C ASN A 32 -10.56 -7.78 -25.80
N THR A 33 -10.28 -8.95 -26.40
CA THR A 33 -11.28 -10.00 -26.70
C THR A 33 -11.58 -10.93 -25.50
N GLY A 34 -11.20 -10.56 -24.28
CA GLY A 34 -11.37 -11.38 -23.07
C GLY A 34 -11.69 -10.57 -21.82
N VAL A 35 -12.24 -11.23 -20.79
CA VAL A 35 -12.54 -10.60 -19.50
C VAL A 35 -11.23 -10.48 -18.70
N VAL A 36 -10.66 -9.27 -18.67
CA VAL A 36 -9.40 -9.01 -17.96
C VAL A 36 -9.71 -8.55 -16.53
N PRO A 37 -9.13 -9.17 -15.49
CA PRO A 37 -9.26 -8.70 -14.12
C PRO A 37 -8.71 -7.29 -13.95
N VAL A 38 -9.40 -6.44 -13.20
CA VAL A 38 -9.07 -5.01 -13.03
C VAL A 38 -8.89 -4.66 -11.57
N VAL A 39 -7.92 -3.79 -11.28
CA VAL A 39 -7.78 -3.13 -9.97
C VAL A 39 -8.40 -1.74 -10.08
N GLN A 40 -9.31 -1.42 -9.17
CA GLN A 40 -9.87 -0.08 -9.01
C GLN A 40 -9.60 0.39 -7.59
N ILE A 41 -9.06 1.60 -7.44
CA ILE A 41 -8.65 2.17 -6.17
C ILE A 41 -9.34 3.51 -5.99
N VAL A 42 -9.98 3.70 -4.84
CA VAL A 42 -10.57 4.98 -4.44
C VAL A 42 -9.89 5.44 -3.15
N SER A 43 -9.35 6.66 -3.16
CA SER A 43 -8.72 7.31 -2.01
C SER A 43 -9.66 8.37 -1.46
N PHE A 44 -10.30 8.09 -0.31
CA PHE A 44 -11.15 9.06 0.38
C PHE A 44 -10.32 10.19 1.02
N GLY A 45 -10.85 11.42 0.98
CA GLY A 45 -10.20 12.59 1.58
C GLY A 45 -9.10 13.21 0.72
N SER A 46 -8.94 12.80 -0.54
CA SER A 46 -7.98 13.38 -1.48
C SER A 46 -8.33 14.81 -1.93
N GLU A 47 -9.52 15.33 -1.59
CA GLU A 47 -10.05 16.64 -2.01
C GLU A 47 -9.17 17.82 -1.58
N LEU A 48 -8.24 17.61 -0.65
CA LEU A 48 -7.29 18.59 -0.14
C LEU A 48 -5.89 18.49 -0.78
N SER A 49 -5.71 17.63 -1.77
CA SER A 49 -4.42 17.32 -2.39
C SER A 49 -4.48 17.35 -3.92
N ASN A 50 -3.37 17.66 -4.60
CA ASN A 50 -3.28 17.69 -6.08
C ASN A 50 -3.24 16.28 -6.73
N ARG A 51 -3.78 15.25 -6.07
CA ARG A 51 -3.77 13.86 -6.58
C ARG A 51 -5.16 13.45 -7.07
N ALA A 52 -5.20 12.55 -8.04
CA ALA A 52 -6.47 11.99 -8.49
C ALA A 52 -7.12 11.19 -7.35
N PRO A 53 -8.45 11.31 -7.12
CA PRO A 53 -9.17 10.57 -6.07
C PRO A 53 -9.27 9.07 -6.37
N THR A 54 -8.99 8.69 -7.61
CA THR A 54 -9.28 7.40 -8.17
C THR A 54 -8.13 6.93 -9.07
N PHE A 55 -7.87 5.64 -9.07
CA PHE A 55 -6.90 4.99 -9.96
C PHE A 55 -7.44 3.63 -10.40
N ASP A 56 -7.09 3.20 -11.60
CA ASP A 56 -7.42 1.89 -12.11
C ASP A 56 -6.37 1.39 -13.09
N MET A 57 -6.28 0.08 -13.22
CA MET A 57 -5.40 -0.60 -14.17
C MET A 57 -5.88 -2.02 -14.42
N ASP A 58 -5.53 -2.58 -15.58
CA ASP A 58 -5.73 -4.00 -15.83
C ASP A 58 -4.65 -4.79 -15.07
N LEU A 59 -4.99 -5.92 -14.44
CA LEU A 59 -3.99 -6.74 -13.75
C LEU A 59 -2.92 -7.29 -14.71
N SER A 60 -3.26 -7.41 -16.00
CA SER A 60 -2.30 -7.77 -17.05
C SER A 60 -1.21 -6.72 -17.27
N ASP A 61 -1.41 -5.45 -16.86
CA ASP A 61 -0.38 -4.42 -16.95
C ASP A 61 0.82 -4.75 -16.03
N PHE A 62 0.62 -5.60 -15.02
CA PHE A 62 1.70 -6.14 -14.18
C PHE A 62 2.35 -7.41 -14.74
N MET A 63 2.01 -7.85 -15.95
CA MET A 63 2.51 -9.08 -16.55
C MET A 63 3.32 -8.82 -17.82
N ASP A 64 4.45 -9.51 -17.95
CA ASP A 64 5.26 -9.64 -19.17
C ASP A 64 5.23 -11.12 -19.60
N GLY A 65 4.20 -11.49 -20.38
CA GLY A 65 3.85 -12.88 -20.62
C GLY A 65 3.32 -13.55 -19.34
N ASP A 66 3.93 -14.67 -18.95
CA ASP A 66 3.53 -15.44 -17.75
C ASP A 66 4.22 -15.00 -16.46
N LYS A 67 5.00 -13.91 -16.49
CA LYS A 67 5.78 -13.44 -15.34
C LYS A 67 5.42 -12.01 -14.97
N PRO A 68 5.49 -11.64 -13.68
CA PRO A 68 5.36 -10.25 -13.28
C PRO A 68 6.43 -9.36 -13.95
N ILE A 69 6.07 -8.12 -14.27
CA ILE A 69 7.02 -7.12 -14.77
C ILE A 69 8.12 -6.84 -13.73
N SER A 70 9.27 -6.32 -14.18
CA SER A 70 10.33 -5.90 -13.25
C SER A 70 9.91 -4.68 -12.43
N TYR A 71 10.54 -4.48 -11.27
CA TYR A 71 10.26 -3.32 -10.43
C TYR A 71 10.63 -2.00 -11.11
N GLU A 72 11.66 -1.99 -11.97
CA GLU A 72 12.03 -0.82 -12.77
C GLU A 72 10.90 -0.44 -13.74
N LYS A 73 10.33 -1.41 -14.47
CA LYS A 73 9.20 -1.17 -15.38
C LYS A 73 7.98 -0.64 -14.62
N ALA A 74 7.68 -1.20 -13.45
CA ALA A 74 6.59 -0.73 -12.61
C ALA A 74 6.80 0.71 -12.13
N ARG A 75 8.02 1.03 -11.69
CA ARG A 75 8.38 2.39 -11.28
C ARG A 75 8.26 3.38 -12.44
N GLU A 76 8.71 3.01 -13.63
CA GLU A 76 8.57 3.83 -14.84
C GLU A 76 7.10 4.09 -15.16
N PHE A 77 6.25 3.07 -15.10
CA PHE A 77 4.80 3.18 -15.30
C PHE A 77 4.16 4.21 -14.35
N PHE A 78 4.39 4.11 -13.05
CA PHE A 78 3.82 5.05 -12.07
C PHE A 78 4.44 6.45 -12.10
N CYS A 79 5.60 6.63 -12.73
CA CYS A 79 6.22 7.94 -12.91
C CYS A 79 5.66 8.75 -14.09
N GLN A 80 4.88 8.13 -14.99
CA GLN A 80 4.36 8.80 -16.20
C GLN A 80 3.35 9.89 -15.88
N ASP A 81 2.50 9.68 -14.87
CA ASP A 81 1.51 10.64 -14.41
C ASP A 81 1.75 10.99 -12.92
N PRO A 82 2.29 12.18 -12.63
CA PRO A 82 2.51 12.65 -11.26
C PRO A 82 1.25 12.63 -10.39
N SER A 83 0.05 12.79 -10.97
CA SER A 83 -1.21 12.79 -10.23
C SER A 83 -1.64 11.39 -9.75
N GLN A 84 -1.04 10.35 -10.32
CA GLN A 84 -1.31 8.93 -10.04
C GLN A 84 -0.17 8.25 -9.27
N LYS A 85 0.94 8.95 -9.01
CA LYS A 85 2.11 8.39 -8.31
C LYS A 85 1.76 7.76 -6.94
N TRP A 86 0.72 8.27 -6.27
CA TRP A 86 0.23 7.71 -5.01
C TRP A 86 -0.28 6.27 -5.14
N ALA A 87 -0.78 5.88 -6.33
CA ALA A 87 -1.28 4.53 -6.57
C ALA A 87 -0.17 3.49 -6.50
N ALA A 88 1.11 3.88 -6.70
CA ALA A 88 2.26 2.99 -6.56
C ALA A 88 2.36 2.38 -5.16
N TYR A 89 2.00 3.12 -4.10
CA TYR A 89 2.00 2.61 -2.72
C TYR A 89 0.94 1.52 -2.49
N VAL A 90 -0.14 1.53 -3.29
CA VAL A 90 -1.27 0.60 -3.15
C VAL A 90 -1.12 -0.55 -4.15
N SER A 91 -1.11 -0.26 -5.45
CA SER A 91 -0.96 -1.25 -6.52
C SER A 91 0.40 -1.94 -6.48
N GLY A 92 1.46 -1.28 -6.00
CA GLY A 92 2.77 -1.90 -5.83
C GLY A 92 2.76 -3.08 -4.85
N THR A 93 1.85 -3.10 -3.87
CA THR A 93 1.68 -4.26 -2.98
C THR A 93 1.24 -5.50 -3.75
N ILE A 94 0.41 -5.34 -4.78
CA ILE A 94 -0.06 -6.43 -5.64
C ILE A 94 1.12 -7.02 -6.41
N LEU A 95 1.91 -6.16 -7.07
CA LEU A 95 3.10 -6.58 -7.80
C LEU A 95 4.10 -7.30 -6.88
N ILE A 96 4.38 -6.76 -5.69
CA ILE A 96 5.28 -7.40 -4.73
C ILE A 96 4.77 -8.78 -4.31
N LEU A 97 3.46 -8.94 -4.05
CA LEU A 97 2.88 -10.26 -3.72
C LEU A 97 2.99 -11.25 -4.89
N MET A 98 2.80 -10.79 -6.13
CA MET A 98 2.98 -11.60 -7.33
C MET A 98 4.44 -12.05 -7.51
N THR A 99 5.39 -11.12 -7.35
CA THR A 99 6.81 -11.38 -7.62
C THR A 99 7.50 -12.16 -6.50
N GLU A 100 7.25 -11.80 -5.23
CA GLU A 100 7.98 -12.35 -4.09
C GLU A 100 7.33 -13.62 -3.54
N LEU A 101 6.00 -13.73 -3.62
CA LEU A 101 5.24 -14.85 -3.07
C LEU A 101 4.53 -15.68 -4.14
N GLY A 102 4.63 -15.31 -5.43
CA GLY A 102 4.01 -16.06 -6.54
C GLY A 102 2.49 -15.99 -6.57
N VAL A 103 1.87 -15.04 -5.86
CA VAL A 103 0.42 -14.94 -5.75
C VAL A 103 -0.21 -14.65 -7.12
N GLN A 104 -1.24 -15.41 -7.49
CA GLN A 104 -1.97 -15.23 -8.73
C GLN A 104 -3.32 -14.58 -8.45
N PHE A 105 -3.54 -13.39 -9.02
CA PHE A 105 -4.78 -12.66 -8.87
C PHE A 105 -5.67 -12.88 -10.09
N THR A 106 -6.68 -13.75 -9.95
CA THR A 106 -7.64 -14.07 -11.03
C THR A 106 -8.94 -13.27 -10.94
N ASP A 107 -9.23 -12.72 -9.76
CA ASP A 107 -10.38 -11.86 -9.52
C ASP A 107 -9.99 -10.40 -9.70
N SER A 108 -10.97 -9.59 -10.08
CA SER A 108 -10.84 -8.15 -9.98
C SER A 108 -10.86 -7.68 -8.53
N MET A 109 -10.25 -6.52 -8.27
CA MET A 109 -10.17 -5.92 -6.95
C MET A 109 -10.71 -4.49 -6.94
N SER A 110 -11.58 -4.22 -5.97
CA SER A 110 -11.94 -2.85 -5.59
C SER A 110 -11.31 -2.54 -4.24
N ILE A 111 -10.47 -1.53 -4.20
CA ILE A 111 -9.70 -1.12 -3.02
C ILE A 111 -10.17 0.27 -2.60
N LEU A 112 -10.53 0.41 -1.33
CA LEU A 112 -10.87 1.67 -0.72
C LEU A 112 -9.80 2.03 0.30
N VAL A 113 -9.20 3.21 0.17
CA VAL A 113 -8.22 3.74 1.11
C VAL A 113 -8.83 4.96 1.82
N SER A 114 -8.76 4.97 3.15
CA SER A 114 -9.10 6.12 3.98
C SER A 114 -7.99 6.32 5.01
N SER A 115 -7.38 7.50 5.05
CA SER A 115 -6.30 7.78 6.00
C SER A 115 -6.45 9.16 6.63
N ALA A 116 -6.36 9.20 7.94
CA ALA A 116 -6.22 10.38 8.77
C ALA A 116 -4.74 10.64 9.15
N VAL A 117 -3.79 9.81 8.70
CA VAL A 117 -2.35 10.05 8.93
C VAL A 117 -1.91 11.27 8.12
N PRO A 118 -1.35 12.32 8.75
CA PRO A 118 -0.92 13.51 8.03
C PRO A 118 0.18 13.21 6.99
N GLU A 119 -0.04 13.63 5.76
CA GLU A 119 0.90 13.40 4.65
C GLU A 119 2.11 14.33 4.71
N GLY A 120 3.31 13.77 4.53
CA GLY A 120 4.55 14.56 4.45
C GLY A 120 4.95 15.24 5.77
N LYS A 121 4.46 14.73 6.91
CA LYS A 121 4.73 15.26 8.26
C LYS A 121 5.71 14.41 9.09
N GLY A 122 6.41 13.47 8.46
CA GLY A 122 7.38 12.62 9.14
C GLY A 122 6.76 11.62 10.12
N VAL A 123 5.49 11.25 9.90
CA VAL A 123 4.73 10.27 10.70
C VAL A 123 4.36 9.03 9.88
N SER A 124 5.20 8.69 8.89
CA SER A 124 5.14 7.43 8.15
C SER A 124 3.81 7.18 7.41
N SER A 125 3.24 8.22 6.78
CA SER A 125 1.98 8.11 6.04
C SER A 125 2.07 7.09 4.88
N SER A 126 3.21 6.99 4.19
CA SER A 126 3.43 5.99 3.13
C SER A 126 3.38 4.57 3.68
N ALA A 127 4.20 4.25 4.67
CA ALA A 127 4.24 2.95 5.30
C ALA A 127 2.87 2.53 5.90
N SER A 128 2.09 3.49 6.43
CA SER A 128 0.74 3.20 6.92
C SER A 128 -0.20 2.69 5.83
N VAL A 129 -0.14 3.29 4.63
CA VAL A 129 -0.97 2.92 3.47
C VAL A 129 -0.52 1.58 2.89
N GLU A 130 0.79 1.38 2.75
CA GLU A 130 1.36 0.11 2.25
C GLU A 130 1.00 -1.06 3.14
N VAL A 131 1.23 -0.93 4.46
CA VAL A 131 0.97 -1.98 5.45
C VAL A 131 -0.52 -2.28 5.55
N ALA A 132 -1.38 -1.26 5.60
CA ALA A 132 -2.83 -1.44 5.64
C ALA A 132 -3.34 -2.13 4.36
N THR A 133 -2.84 -1.71 3.20
CA THR A 133 -3.21 -2.31 1.90
C THR A 133 -2.78 -3.77 1.83
N MET A 134 -1.51 -4.07 2.13
CA MET A 134 -0.98 -5.43 2.06
C MET A 134 -1.67 -6.35 3.06
N SER A 135 -2.01 -5.85 4.26
CA SER A 135 -2.80 -6.58 5.26
C SER A 135 -4.20 -6.90 4.76
N ALA A 136 -4.89 -5.93 4.16
CA ALA A 136 -6.24 -6.12 3.63
C ALA A 136 -6.28 -7.10 2.46
N ILE A 137 -5.30 -7.03 1.54
CA ILE A 137 -5.16 -8.00 0.44
C ILE A 137 -4.85 -9.38 1.00
N SER A 138 -3.90 -9.49 1.94
CA SER A 138 -3.55 -10.77 2.57
C SER A 138 -4.78 -11.42 3.20
N ALA A 139 -5.59 -10.65 3.93
CA ALA A 139 -6.85 -11.14 4.49
C ALA A 139 -7.87 -11.57 3.42
N ALA A 140 -8.06 -10.76 2.37
CA ALA A 140 -9.04 -11.05 1.31
C ALA A 140 -8.69 -12.29 0.46
N TYR A 141 -7.40 -12.64 0.39
CA TYR A 141 -6.89 -13.79 -0.37
C TYR A 141 -6.43 -14.95 0.51
N GLY A 142 -6.56 -14.85 1.84
CA GLY A 142 -6.17 -15.91 2.78
C GLY A 142 -4.67 -16.17 2.81
N LEU A 143 -3.85 -15.16 2.56
CA LEU A 143 -2.39 -15.25 2.62
C LEU A 143 -1.93 -15.19 4.09
N ASN A 144 -1.09 -16.14 4.48
CA ASN A 144 -0.50 -16.16 5.82
C ASN A 144 0.89 -15.50 5.80
N ILE A 145 0.94 -14.19 6.05
CA ILE A 145 2.17 -13.41 6.07
C ILE A 145 2.40 -12.92 7.50
N THR A 146 3.60 -13.15 8.05
CA THR A 146 3.94 -12.64 9.39
C THR A 146 4.03 -11.11 9.38
N PRO A 147 3.77 -10.41 10.49
CA PRO A 147 3.90 -8.95 10.53
C PRO A 147 5.27 -8.42 10.09
N ARG A 148 6.34 -9.15 10.45
CA ARG A 148 7.71 -8.83 10.04
C ARG A 148 7.90 -8.96 8.53
N ASP A 149 7.46 -10.08 7.95
CA ASP A 149 7.63 -10.30 6.51
C ASP A 149 6.76 -9.33 5.70
N LEU A 150 5.55 -9.02 6.20
CA LEU A 150 4.69 -7.99 5.63
C LEU A 150 5.39 -6.63 5.61
N ALA A 151 6.03 -6.24 6.72
CA ALA A 151 6.80 -4.99 6.77
C ALA A 151 7.96 -4.97 5.76
N LEU A 152 8.68 -6.08 5.59
CA LEU A 152 9.77 -6.19 4.61
C LEU A 152 9.26 -6.12 3.16
N LEU A 153 8.11 -6.75 2.87
CA LEU A 153 7.46 -6.65 1.57
C LEU A 153 6.99 -5.22 1.29
N CYS A 154 6.39 -4.53 2.26
CA CYS A 154 6.06 -3.11 2.14
C CYS A 154 7.31 -2.24 1.92
N GLN A 155 8.41 -2.51 2.62
CA GLN A 155 9.67 -1.80 2.40
C GLN A 155 10.19 -1.97 0.96
N LYS A 156 9.95 -3.14 0.35
CA LYS A 156 10.24 -3.37 -1.08
C LYS A 156 9.32 -2.56 -1.99
N VAL A 157 8.04 -2.40 -1.65
CA VAL A 157 7.11 -1.52 -2.39
C VAL A 157 7.69 -0.10 -2.45
N GLU A 158 8.03 0.48 -1.29
CA GLU A 158 8.51 1.86 -1.21
C GLU A 158 9.85 2.04 -1.96
N ASN A 159 10.80 1.14 -1.74
CA ASN A 159 12.13 1.24 -2.34
C ASN A 159 12.14 0.98 -3.85
N HIS A 160 11.42 -0.04 -4.32
CA HIS A 160 11.56 -0.52 -5.69
C HIS A 160 10.45 -0.06 -6.62
N VAL A 161 9.19 -0.06 -6.16
CA VAL A 161 8.04 0.33 -7.00
C VAL A 161 7.82 1.83 -6.96
N VAL A 162 7.77 2.42 -5.76
CA VAL A 162 7.61 3.87 -5.60
C VAL A 162 8.92 4.59 -5.94
N GLY A 163 10.05 3.96 -5.66
CA GLY A 163 11.39 4.53 -5.88
C GLY A 163 11.79 5.55 -4.82
N ALA A 164 11.30 5.39 -3.58
CA ALA A 164 11.61 6.24 -2.44
C ALA A 164 12.54 5.48 -1.46
N PRO A 165 13.86 5.75 -1.46
CA PRO A 165 14.80 5.06 -0.58
C PRO A 165 14.44 5.24 0.90
N CYS A 166 14.20 4.15 1.61
CA CYS A 166 13.83 4.14 3.02
C CYS A 166 14.43 2.96 3.80
N GLY A 167 14.63 3.18 5.11
CA GLY A 167 14.87 2.11 6.07
C GLY A 167 13.59 1.35 6.40
N VAL A 168 13.69 0.29 7.21
CA VAL A 168 12.58 -0.63 7.51
C VAL A 168 11.71 -0.20 8.70
N MET A 169 12.13 0.84 9.43
CA MET A 169 11.57 1.20 10.74
C MET A 169 10.08 1.54 10.66
N ASP A 170 9.68 2.31 9.65
CA ASP A 170 8.32 2.81 9.49
C ASP A 170 7.33 1.66 9.24
N GLN A 171 7.68 0.74 8.34
CA GLN A 171 6.89 -0.45 8.05
C GLN A 171 6.84 -1.39 9.26
N MET A 172 7.96 -1.57 9.98
CA MET A 172 8.02 -2.42 11.17
C MET A 172 7.18 -1.87 12.31
N ALA A 173 7.25 -0.56 12.57
CA ALA A 173 6.43 0.11 13.56
C ALA A 173 4.93 0.00 13.23
N SER A 174 4.58 0.16 11.95
CA SER A 174 3.21 0.04 11.45
C SER A 174 2.66 -1.38 11.56
N ALA A 175 3.45 -2.40 11.19
CA ALA A 175 3.00 -3.79 11.15
C ALA A 175 3.11 -4.53 12.49
N CYS A 176 4.16 -4.27 13.27
CA CYS A 176 4.47 -5.00 14.52
C CYS A 176 4.10 -4.21 15.79
N GLY A 177 3.65 -2.96 15.65
CA GLY A 177 3.30 -2.11 16.77
C GLY A 177 2.10 -2.64 17.57
N GLU A 178 2.18 -2.53 18.89
CA GLU A 178 1.07 -2.87 19.78
C GLU A 178 0.59 -1.63 20.56
N ALA A 179 -0.72 -1.59 20.84
CA ALA A 179 -1.31 -0.49 21.58
C ALA A 179 -0.63 -0.32 22.95
N ASN A 180 -0.25 0.92 23.27
CA ASN A 180 0.42 1.32 24.52
C ASN A 180 1.80 0.67 24.74
N LYS A 181 2.51 0.28 23.67
CA LYS A 181 3.88 -0.23 23.76
C LYS A 181 4.80 0.51 22.78
N LEU A 182 6.07 0.69 23.17
CA LEU A 182 7.15 1.07 22.27
C LEU A 182 7.75 -0.20 21.66
N LEU A 183 8.02 -0.18 20.35
CA LEU A 183 8.69 -1.26 19.64
C LEU A 183 10.21 -1.02 19.67
N ALA A 184 10.93 -1.78 20.49
CA ALA A 184 12.39 -1.79 20.43
C ALA A 184 12.84 -2.76 19.34
N MET A 185 13.66 -2.30 18.42
CA MET A 185 14.10 -3.10 17.27
C MET A 185 15.51 -2.78 16.82
N VAL A 186 16.12 -3.73 16.12
CA VAL A 186 17.35 -3.53 15.36
C VAL A 186 16.98 -3.44 13.88
N CYS A 187 17.25 -2.29 13.26
CA CYS A 187 16.86 -2.03 11.86
C CYS A 187 17.54 -2.96 10.85
N GLN A 188 18.74 -3.44 11.15
CA GLN A 188 19.46 -4.42 10.33
C GLN A 188 19.90 -5.56 11.25
N PRO A 189 19.24 -6.73 11.24
CA PRO A 189 18.47 -7.33 10.14
C PRO A 189 16.93 -7.25 10.25
N ALA A 190 16.37 -6.10 10.66
CA ALA A 190 14.94 -5.91 10.91
C ALA A 190 14.38 -6.89 11.97
N GLU A 191 14.94 -6.85 13.18
CA GLU A 191 14.58 -7.75 14.28
C GLU A 191 13.89 -6.97 15.40
N VAL A 192 12.66 -7.36 15.75
CA VAL A 192 11.99 -6.86 16.96
C VAL A 192 12.65 -7.50 18.17
N LYS A 193 13.14 -6.66 19.10
CA LYS A 193 13.76 -7.12 20.34
C LYS A 193 12.72 -7.29 21.44
N GLU A 194 11.91 -6.26 21.65
CA GLU A 194 10.88 -6.27 22.68
C GLU A 194 9.79 -5.22 22.43
N LEU A 195 8.66 -5.42 23.08
CA LEU A 195 7.58 -4.44 23.16
C LEU A 195 7.49 -3.89 24.58
N VAL A 196 7.98 -2.67 24.77
CA VAL A 196 8.09 -2.04 26.08
C VAL A 196 6.79 -1.31 26.41
N MET A 197 6.11 -1.71 27.48
CA MET A 197 4.88 -1.05 27.91
C MET A 197 5.14 0.42 28.27
N ILE A 198 4.33 1.31 27.71
CA ILE A 198 4.36 2.74 28.03
C ILE A 198 3.68 2.93 29.39
N PRO A 199 4.37 3.50 30.41
CA PRO A 199 3.76 3.79 31.69
C PRO A 199 2.53 4.71 31.54
N SER A 200 1.46 4.40 32.28
CA SER A 200 0.15 5.07 32.12
C SER A 200 0.15 6.57 32.46
N HIS A 201 1.18 7.05 33.14
CA HIS A 201 1.38 8.47 33.46
C HIS A 201 2.27 9.21 32.44
N ILE A 202 2.85 8.52 31.46
CA ILE A 202 3.65 9.11 30.38
C ILE A 202 2.77 9.34 29.15
N ARG A 203 2.97 10.47 28.47
CA ARG A 203 2.30 10.83 27.21
C ARG A 203 3.33 11.37 26.23
N PHE A 204 3.15 11.02 24.96
CA PHE A 204 3.95 11.54 23.85
C PHE A 204 3.10 12.52 23.03
N TRP A 205 3.72 13.62 22.62
CA TRP A 205 3.10 14.64 21.79
C TRP A 205 3.98 14.86 20.55
N GLY A 206 3.41 14.63 19.38
CA GLY A 206 4.01 15.05 18.11
C GLY A 206 3.58 16.48 17.82
N LEU A 207 4.54 17.38 17.62
CA LEU A 207 4.30 18.76 17.24
C LEU A 207 4.78 18.97 15.81
N ASP A 208 3.84 19.15 14.88
CA ASP A 208 4.15 19.44 13.47
C ASP A 208 4.81 20.83 13.37
N SER A 209 6.02 20.88 12.81
CA SER A 209 6.77 22.12 12.61
C SER A 209 6.14 23.06 11.58
N GLY A 210 5.20 22.57 10.77
CA GLY A 210 4.65 23.28 9.63
C GLY A 210 5.55 23.27 8.39
N ILE A 211 6.80 22.78 8.51
CA ILE A 211 7.76 22.71 7.41
C ILE A 211 7.63 21.35 6.73
N ARG A 212 7.45 21.34 5.41
CA ARG A 212 7.50 20.10 4.62
C ARG A 212 8.95 19.75 4.32
N HIS A 213 9.36 18.53 4.66
CA HIS A 213 10.59 17.95 4.15
C HIS A 213 10.38 17.61 2.66
N ARG A 214 11.27 18.14 1.80
CA ARG A 214 11.30 17.87 0.35
C ARG A 214 12.28 16.77 0.04
#